data_AF-V9TLY9-F1
#
_entry.id   AF-V9TLY9-F1
#
_cell.length_a   1.000
_cell.length_b   1.000
_cell.length_c   1.000
_cell.angle_alpha   90.00
_cell.angle_beta   90.00
_cell.angle_gamma   90.00
#
_symmetry.space_group_name_H-M   'P 1'
#
loop_
_entity.id
_entity.type
_entity.pdbx_description
1 polymer ?
#
loop_
_entity_poly.entity_id
_entity_poly.type
_entity_poly.pdbx_seq_one_letter_code
_entity_poly.pdbx_strand_id
1 'polypeptide(L)'
;DKLYWWWVLHLWVEGVWELLLGAILAFVLLKTTGVDREVLEKWLYVIIAMPLITGILGTGHHYYWIGTPEYWQVLGSVFSALEPIPFFMLPVFAFNMVNKRRRAHPNKAAVLWALGTAVLAFLGAGVWGLL
;
A
#
# COMPACT_ATOMS: atom_id res chain seq x y z
N ASP A 1 -23.54 2.41 -14.47
CA ASP A 1 -22.97 3.55 -13.71
C ASP A 1 -22.06 3.08 -12.55
N LYS A 2 -22.48 2.11 -11.73
CA LYS A 2 -21.72 1.60 -10.57
C LYS A 2 -20.40 0.88 -10.90
N LEU A 3 -20.31 0.18 -12.02
CA LEU A 3 -19.06 -0.48 -12.43
C LEU A 3 -17.92 0.52 -12.59
N TYR A 4 -18.11 1.58 -13.39
CA TYR A 4 -17.11 2.62 -13.62
C TYR A 4 -16.90 3.55 -12.41
N TRP A 5 -17.89 3.66 -11.52
CA TRP A 5 -17.71 4.41 -10.28
C TRP A 5 -16.58 3.84 -9.42
N TRP A 6 -16.43 2.52 -9.37
CA TRP A 6 -15.33 1.87 -8.65
C TRP A 6 -13.97 2.02 -9.32
N TRP A 7 -13.91 2.31 -10.61
CA TRP A 7 -12.64 2.72 -11.24
C TRP A 7 -12.15 4.07 -10.70
N VAL A 8 -13.07 4.95 -10.31
CA VAL A 8 -12.70 6.21 -9.67
C VAL A 8 -12.42 6.01 -8.19
N LEU A 9 -13.27 5.29 -7.46
CA LEU A 9 -13.07 5.12 -6.01
C LEU A 9 -11.94 4.15 -5.67
N HIS A 10 -12.00 2.92 -6.17
CA HIS A 10 -11.04 1.90 -5.77
C HIS A 10 -9.70 2.06 -6.51
N LEU A 11 -9.71 2.32 -7.83
CA LEU A 11 -8.45 2.48 -8.55
C LEU A 11 -7.87 3.89 -8.45
N TRP A 12 -8.65 4.93 -8.74
CA TRP A 12 -8.10 6.29 -8.71
C TRP A 12 -7.90 6.84 -7.29
N VAL A 13 -8.86 6.70 -6.37
CA VAL A 13 -8.63 7.13 -4.99
C VAL A 13 -7.70 6.12 -4.31
N GLU A 14 -8.18 4.93 -3.96
CA GLU A 14 -7.41 3.98 -3.16
C GLU A 14 -6.08 3.59 -3.83
N GLY A 15 -6.13 3.05 -5.06
CA GLY A 15 -4.93 2.60 -5.78
C GLY A 15 -3.87 3.69 -6.00
N VAL A 16 -4.22 4.88 -6.52
CA VAL A 16 -3.21 5.93 -6.76
C VAL A 16 -2.67 6.53 -5.46
N TRP A 17 -3.51 6.73 -4.44
CA TRP A 17 -3.04 7.26 -3.16
C TRP A 17 -2.10 6.28 -2.45
N GLU A 18 -2.27 4.97 -2.62
CA GLU A 18 -1.32 3.96 -2.14
C GLU A 18 0.05 4.06 -2.82
N LEU A 19 0.09 4.22 -4.15
CA LEU A 19 1.34 4.42 -4.88
C LEU A 19 2.06 5.69 -4.42
N LEU A 20 1.30 6.78 -4.23
CA LEU A 20 1.82 8.03 -3.70
C LEU A 20 2.32 7.87 -2.27
N LEU A 21 1.59 7.16 -1.41
CA LEU A 21 2.02 6.85 -0.05
C LEU A 21 3.35 6.09 -0.05
N GLY A 22 3.46 5.04 -0.86
CA GLY A 22 4.70 4.27 -1.01
C GLY A 22 5.88 5.15 -1.44
N ALA A 23 5.66 6.02 -2.43
CA ALA A 23 6.69 6.95 -2.93
C ALA A 23 7.09 8.00 -1.88
N ILE A 24 6.14 8.62 -1.20
CA ILE A 24 6.40 9.62 -0.14
C ILE A 24 7.11 8.96 1.04
N LEU A 25 6.65 7.78 1.46
CA LEU A 25 7.26 7.02 2.55
C LEU A 25 8.72 6.67 2.22
N ALA A 26 8.97 6.13 1.01
CA ALA A 26 10.32 5.81 0.55
C ALA A 26 11.20 7.08 0.48
N PHE A 27 10.67 8.20 -0.01
CA PHE A 27 11.40 9.47 -0.03
C PHE A 27 11.78 9.93 1.38
N VAL A 28 10.84 9.92 2.33
CA VAL A 28 11.09 10.30 3.73
C VAL A 28 12.16 9.39 4.34
N LEU A 29 12.06 8.07 4.15
CA LEU A 29 13.02 7.11 4.69
C LEU A 29 14.40 7.28 4.04
N LEU A 30 14.50 7.51 2.74
CA LEU A 30 15.76 7.84 2.05
C LEU A 30 16.41 9.09 2.67
N LYS A 31 15.63 10.15 2.89
CA LYS A 31 16.11 11.43 3.43
C LYS A 31 16.40 11.43 4.93
N THR A 32 15.87 10.48 5.69
CA THR A 32 16.03 10.47 7.15
C THR A 32 16.97 9.38 7.64
N THR A 33 17.03 8.22 6.99
CA THR A 33 17.76 7.05 7.51
C THR A 33 19.21 6.97 6.99
N GLY A 34 19.48 7.47 5.78
CA GLY A 34 20.79 7.32 5.14
C GLY A 34 21.11 5.89 4.70
N VAL A 35 20.09 5.02 4.59
CA VAL A 35 20.20 3.71 3.95
C VAL A 35 20.46 3.89 2.46
N ASP A 36 21.20 2.95 1.86
CA ASP A 36 21.54 2.97 0.44
C ASP A 36 20.27 3.00 -0.43
N ARG A 37 20.28 3.90 -1.42
CA ARG A 37 19.14 4.14 -2.32
C ARG A 37 18.67 2.86 -3.02
N GLU A 38 19.61 2.03 -3.44
CA GLU A 38 19.32 0.76 -4.12
C GLU A 38 18.43 -0.17 -3.27
N VAL A 39 18.67 -0.24 -1.95
CA VAL A 39 17.86 -1.05 -1.04
C VAL A 39 16.45 -0.50 -0.95
N LEU A 40 16.34 0.82 -0.78
CA LEU A 40 15.08 1.54 -0.69
C LEU A 40 14.23 1.40 -1.96
N GLU A 41 14.85 1.56 -3.13
CA GLU A 41 14.15 1.43 -4.42
C GLU A 41 13.68 0.00 -4.68
N LYS A 42 14.46 -1.03 -4.31
CA LYS A 42 13.99 -2.43 -4.41
C LYS A 42 12.76 -2.68 -3.54
N TRP A 43 12.74 -2.19 -2.31
CA TRP A 43 11.55 -2.26 -1.46
C TRP A 43 10.37 -1.50 -2.08
N LEU A 44 10.60 -0.27 -2.53
CA LEU A 44 9.58 0.54 -3.17
C LEU A 44 8.97 -0.16 -4.38
N TYR A 45 9.80 -0.73 -5.28
CA TYR A 45 9.31 -1.41 -6.47
C TYR A 45 8.41 -2.59 -6.16
N VAL A 46 8.74 -3.40 -5.14
CA VAL A 46 7.86 -4.50 -4.73
C VAL A 46 6.57 -3.95 -4.11
N ILE A 47 6.67 -2.93 -3.25
CA ILE A 47 5.51 -2.31 -2.60
C ILE A 47 4.55 -1.66 -3.60
N ILE A 48 5.03 -1.05 -4.69
CA ILE A 48 4.14 -0.43 -5.70
C ILE A 48 3.64 -1.43 -6.75
N ALA A 49 4.39 -2.50 -7.01
CA ALA A 49 3.95 -3.52 -7.96
C ALA A 49 2.79 -4.35 -7.39
N MET A 50 2.81 -4.64 -6.09
CA MET A 50 1.79 -5.47 -5.45
C MET A 50 0.37 -4.87 -5.55
N PRO A 51 0.10 -3.60 -5.19
CA PRO A 51 -1.20 -2.96 -5.36
C PRO A 51 -1.70 -2.95 -6.80
N LEU A 52 -0.80 -2.85 -7.78
CA LEU A 52 -1.19 -2.92 -9.19
C LEU A 52 -1.60 -4.35 -9.60
N ILE A 53 -0.89 -5.37 -9.09
CA ILE A 53 -1.20 -6.77 -9.37
C ILE A 53 -2.50 -7.18 -8.66
N THR A 54 -2.71 -6.73 -7.43
CA THR A 54 -3.85 -7.11 -6.60
C THR A 54 -5.06 -6.20 -6.82
N GLY A 55 -4.94 -4.88 -6.64
CA GLY A 55 -6.06 -3.93 -6.65
C GLY A 55 -6.75 -3.74 -8.00
N ILE A 56 -6.05 -3.92 -9.14
CA ILE A 56 -6.71 -3.83 -10.46
C ILE A 56 -7.84 -4.85 -10.59
N LEU A 57 -7.57 -6.11 -10.26
CA LEU A 57 -8.58 -7.16 -10.27
C LEU A 57 -9.38 -7.23 -8.97
N GLY A 58 -8.77 -6.78 -7.88
CA GLY A 58 -9.36 -6.66 -6.54
C GLY A 58 -10.51 -5.66 -6.47
N THR A 59 -10.56 -4.68 -7.39
CA THR A 59 -11.76 -3.85 -7.66
C THR A 59 -13.04 -4.71 -7.78
N GLY A 60 -12.88 -5.96 -8.24
CA GLY A 60 -13.93 -6.97 -8.32
C GLY A 60 -14.73 -7.21 -7.03
N HIS A 61 -14.16 -6.96 -5.85
CA HIS A 61 -14.88 -7.13 -4.59
C HIS A 61 -16.05 -6.16 -4.40
N HIS A 62 -16.06 -5.05 -5.13
CA HIS A 62 -17.18 -4.13 -5.16
C HIS A 62 -18.28 -4.54 -6.15
N TYR A 63 -18.03 -5.59 -6.94
CA TYR A 63 -18.92 -6.05 -8.00
C TYR A 63 -19.83 -7.20 -7.58
N TYR A 64 -19.58 -7.81 -6.40
CA TYR A 64 -20.28 -9.01 -5.92
C TYR A 64 -21.80 -8.92 -6.00
N TRP A 65 -22.36 -7.76 -5.67
CA TRP A 65 -23.80 -7.60 -5.44
C TRP A 65 -24.44 -6.50 -6.29
N ILE A 66 -23.77 -6.04 -7.35
CA ILE A 66 -24.29 -4.99 -8.25
C ILE A 66 -24.78 -5.53 -9.61
N GLY A 67 -24.95 -6.85 -9.73
CA GLY A 67 -25.47 -7.50 -10.94
C GLY A 67 -24.44 -7.74 -12.04
N THR A 68 -23.14 -7.78 -11.71
CA THR A 68 -22.10 -8.19 -12.66
C THR A 68 -22.04 -9.72 -12.82
N PRO A 69 -21.39 -10.26 -13.86
CA PRO A 69 -21.22 -11.70 -14.02
C PRO A 69 -20.54 -12.40 -12.82
N GLU A 70 -20.94 -13.64 -12.56
CA GLU A 70 -20.53 -14.43 -11.38
C GLU A 70 -19.01 -14.62 -11.25
N TYR A 71 -18.27 -14.62 -12.35
CA TYR A 71 -16.81 -14.77 -12.31
C TYR A 71 -16.12 -13.68 -11.47
N TRP A 72 -16.75 -12.51 -11.29
CA TRP A 72 -16.21 -11.45 -10.44
C TRP A 72 -16.23 -11.81 -8.95
N GLN A 73 -17.08 -12.73 -8.50
CA GLN A 73 -17.02 -13.20 -7.12
C GLN A 73 -15.70 -13.92 -6.86
N VAL A 74 -15.30 -14.82 -7.77
CA VAL A 74 -14.03 -15.55 -7.65
C VAL A 74 -12.84 -14.63 -7.84
N LEU A 75 -12.83 -13.83 -8.91
CA LEU A 75 -11.71 -12.92 -9.20
C LEU A 75 -11.56 -11.85 -8.11
N GLY A 76 -12.65 -11.18 -7.74
CA GLY A 76 -12.64 -10.19 -6.67
C GLY A 76 -12.13 -10.80 -5.36
N SER A 77 -12.61 -11.99 -4.99
CA SER A 77 -12.23 -12.62 -3.71
C SER A 77 -10.76 -12.97 -3.66
N VAL A 78 -10.21 -13.54 -4.73
CA VAL A 78 -8.80 -13.92 -4.77
C VAL A 78 -7.90 -12.70 -4.75
N PHE A 79 -8.17 -11.70 -5.59
CA PHE A 79 -7.28 -10.56 -5.74
C PHE A 79 -7.40 -9.55 -4.59
N SER A 80 -8.60 -9.32 -4.04
CA SER A 80 -8.75 -8.44 -2.88
C SER A 80 -8.21 -9.05 -1.59
N ALA A 81 -8.28 -10.38 -1.43
CA ALA A 81 -7.64 -11.07 -0.29
C ALA A 81 -6.10 -10.95 -0.30
N LEU A 82 -5.49 -10.60 -1.43
CA LEU A 82 -4.05 -10.36 -1.55
C LEU A 82 -3.66 -8.89 -1.31
N GLU A 83 -4.61 -7.95 -1.36
CA GLU A 83 -4.35 -6.52 -1.12
C GLU A 83 -3.78 -6.18 0.27
N PRO A 84 -4.05 -6.94 1.36
CA PRO A 84 -3.38 -6.72 2.64
C PRO A 84 -1.85 -6.93 2.61
N ILE A 85 -1.32 -7.66 1.62
CA ILE A 85 0.13 -7.97 1.53
C ILE A 85 0.98 -6.70 1.41
N PRO A 86 0.79 -5.82 0.40
CA PRO A 86 1.56 -4.57 0.31
C PRO A 86 1.42 -3.69 1.55
N PHE A 87 0.22 -3.65 2.14
CA PHE A 87 -0.01 -2.93 3.40
C PHE A 87 0.80 -3.49 4.56
N PHE A 88 0.93 -4.81 4.69
CA PHE A 88 1.81 -5.43 5.68
C PHE A 88 3.29 -5.17 5.39
N MET A 89 3.67 -5.05 4.12
CA MET A 89 5.05 -4.74 3.73
C MET A 89 5.46 -3.31 4.13
N LEU A 90 4.54 -2.35 4.18
CA LEU A 90 4.84 -0.95 4.59
C LEU A 90 5.48 -0.83 5.98
N PRO A 91 4.91 -1.38 7.08
CA PRO A 91 5.56 -1.32 8.39
C PRO A 91 6.86 -2.12 8.40
N VAL A 92 6.91 -3.31 7.78
CA VAL A 92 8.17 -4.08 7.70
C VAL A 92 9.27 -3.24 7.05
N PHE A 93 8.95 -2.59 5.93
CA PHE A 93 9.84 -1.67 5.23
C PHE A 93 10.27 -0.49 6.13
N ALA A 94 9.32 0.26 6.68
CA ALA A 94 9.61 1.46 7.46
C ALA A 94 10.46 1.17 8.71
N PHE A 95 10.11 0.14 9.48
CA PHE A 95 10.87 -0.25 10.66
C PHE A 95 12.26 -0.78 10.28
N ASN A 96 12.40 -1.56 9.21
CA ASN A 96 13.70 -2.07 8.74
C ASN A 96 14.63 -0.92 8.32
N MET A 97 14.13 0.07 7.57
CA MET A 97 14.92 1.24 7.18
C MET A 97 15.36 2.07 8.39
N VAL A 98 14.47 2.30 9.36
CA VAL A 98 14.78 3.07 10.57
C VAL A 98 15.75 2.32 11.49
N ASN A 99 15.67 0.99 11.57
CA ASN A 99 16.59 0.16 12.35
C ASN A 99 17.99 0.08 11.72
N LYS A 100 18.07 0.10 10.39
CA LYS A 100 19.35 0.10 9.64
C LYS A 100 19.89 1.49 9.35
N ARG A 101 19.35 2.53 9.99
CA ARG A 101 19.76 3.91 9.74
C ARG A 101 21.26 4.10 9.98
N ARG A 102 21.92 4.80 9.05
CA ARG A 102 23.35 5.16 9.12
C ARG A 102 23.56 6.60 9.59
N ARG A 103 22.48 7.37 9.75
CA ARG A 103 22.52 8.73 10.29
C ARG A 103 21.41 8.97 11.30
N ALA A 104 21.69 9.88 12.23
CA ALA A 104 20.68 10.46 13.12
C ALA A 104 20.20 11.79 12.53
N HIS A 105 19.04 11.76 11.87
CA HIS A 105 18.45 12.97 11.29
C HIS A 105 17.69 13.77 12.36
N PRO A 106 17.81 15.11 12.42
CA PRO A 106 17.19 15.92 13.47
C PRO A 106 15.65 15.94 13.40
N ASN A 107 15.07 15.76 12.20
CA ASN A 107 13.62 15.71 12.01
C ASN A 107 13.01 14.38 12.50
N LYS A 108 12.82 14.26 13.81
CA LYS A 108 12.19 13.08 14.45
C LYS A 108 10.70 12.96 14.11
N ALA A 109 10.02 14.08 13.88
CA ALA A 109 8.60 14.09 13.52
C ALA A 109 8.35 13.37 12.19
N ALA A 110 9.20 13.59 11.17
CA ALA A 110 9.11 12.89 9.90
C ALA A 110 9.30 11.37 10.04
N VAL A 111 10.24 10.94 10.89
CA VAL A 111 10.46 9.50 11.15
C VAL A 111 9.29 8.89 11.90
N LEU A 112 8.75 9.59 12.91
CA LEU A 112 7.57 9.14 13.65
C LEU A 112 6.35 9.04 12.74
N TRP A 113 6.15 10.02 11.86
CA TRP A 113 5.09 9.98 10.84
C TRP A 113 5.27 8.81 9.89
N ALA A 114 6.49 8.53 9.41
CA ALA A 114 6.76 7.40 8.53
C ALA A 114 6.40 6.05 9.17
N LEU A 115 6.81 5.83 10.43
CA LEU A 115 6.49 4.61 11.16
C LEU A 115 5.00 4.50 11.48
N GLY A 116 4.40 5.59 12.00
CA GLY A 116 2.99 5.62 12.38
C GLY A 116 2.06 5.43 11.19
N THR A 117 2.30 6.14 10.09
CA THR A 117 1.50 6.01 8.86
C THR A 117 1.58 4.60 8.29
N ALA A 118 2.76 3.98 8.28
CA ALA A 118 2.90 2.60 7.80
C ALA A 118 2.08 1.60 8.65
N VAL A 119 2.06 1.77 9.98
CA VAL A 119 1.24 0.94 10.88
C VAL A 119 -0.25 1.21 10.66
N LEU A 120 -0.67 2.47 10.60
CA LEU A 120 -2.07 2.83 10.43
C LEU A 120 -2.60 2.39 9.06
N ALA A 121 -1.78 2.45 8.00
CA ALA A 121 -2.13 1.92 6.69
C ALA A 121 -2.38 0.40 6.76
N PHE A 122 -1.49 -0.35 7.45
CA PHE A 122 -1.68 -1.79 7.63
C PHE A 122 -2.93 -2.13 8.43
N LEU A 123 -3.15 -1.48 9.58
CA LEU A 123 -4.33 -1.77 10.39
C LEU A 123 -5.60 -1.35 9.66
N GLY A 124 -5.62 -0.14 9.10
CA GLY A 124 -6.75 0.44 8.36
C GLY A 124 -7.16 -0.39 7.16
N ALA A 125 -6.30 -0.47 6.15
CA ALA A 125 -6.63 -1.13 4.90
C ALA A 125 -6.34 -2.64 4.94
N GLY A 126 -5.23 -3.06 5.55
CA GLY A 126 -4.84 -4.47 5.57
C GLY A 126 -5.65 -5.35 6.52
N VAL A 127 -5.97 -4.86 7.72
CA VAL A 127 -6.74 -5.64 8.72
C VAL A 127 -8.23 -5.32 8.63
N TRP A 128 -8.61 -4.06 8.83
CA TRP A 128 -10.03 -3.69 8.81
C TRP A 128 -10.65 -3.69 7.42
N GLY A 129 -9.86 -3.52 6.36
CA GLY A 129 -10.35 -3.69 4.99
C GLY A 129 -10.66 -5.14 4.61
N LEU A 130 -10.10 -6.13 5.33
CA LEU A 130 -10.34 -7.55 5.09
C LEU A 130 -11.51 -8.13 5.92
N LEU A 131 -11.90 -7.46 7.01
CA LEU A 131 -12.98 -7.89 7.93
C LEU A 131 -14.36 -7.51 7.39
#